data_AF-A0A966C912-F1
#
_entry.id   AF-A0A966C912-F1
#
_cell.length_a   1.000
_cell.length_b   1.000
_cell.length_c   1.000
_cell.angle_alpha   90.00
_cell.angle_beta   90.00
_cell.angle_gamma   90.00
#
_symmetry.space_group_name_H-M   'P 1'
#
loop_
_entity.id
_entity.type
_entity.pdbx_description
1 polymer ?
#
loop_
_entity_poly.entity_id
_entity_poly.type
_entity_poly.pdbx_seq_one_letter_code
_entity_poly.pdbx_strand_id
1 'polypeptide(L)'
;MKLSKILHSLVEKDAKIVAIPEFIIAGTYHDENHAQRRMQQRAINVNMIRVALAYGKYQFHSHARTWTLLDKCLKNTIYDSLIDDLRGLRIIAPIDKEEKCLFITTVYWDFKLAN
;
A
#
# COMPACT_ATOMS: atom_id res chain seq x y z
N MET A 1 -0.65 -21.34 -7.07
CA MET A 1 -1.24 -20.23 -7.88
C MET A 1 -0.42 -18.97 -7.60
N LYS A 2 0.01 -18.19 -8.60
CA LYS A 2 0.84 -16.98 -8.34
C LYS A 2 0.05 -15.99 -7.48
N LEU A 3 0.67 -15.50 -6.39
CA LEU A 3 0.11 -14.51 -5.44
C LEU A 3 -0.64 -13.37 -6.14
N SER A 4 -0.07 -12.83 -7.22
CA SER A 4 -0.68 -11.75 -7.99
C SER A 4 -2.08 -12.07 -8.54
N LYS A 5 -2.33 -13.32 -8.95
CA LYS A 5 -3.64 -13.75 -9.46
C LYS A 5 -4.67 -13.88 -8.34
N ILE A 6 -4.27 -14.45 -7.20
CA ILE A 6 -5.14 -14.55 -6.01
C ILE A 6 -5.53 -13.14 -5.56
N LEU A 7 -4.52 -12.29 -5.34
CA LEU A 7 -4.71 -10.93 -4.86
C LEU A 7 -5.60 -10.11 -5.80
N HIS A 8 -5.39 -10.22 -7.11
CA HIS A 8 -6.23 -9.53 -8.09
C HIS A 8 -7.70 -9.93 -7.98
N SER A 9 -7.99 -11.24 -7.91
CA SER A 9 -9.37 -11.73 -7.78
C SER A 9 -10.04 -11.29 -6.47
N LEU A 10 -9.29 -11.22 -5.37
CA LEU A 10 -9.79 -10.72 -4.09
C LEU A 10 -10.07 -9.21 -4.16
N VAL A 11 -9.15 -8.43 -4.73
CA VAL A 11 -9.29 -6.98 -4.88
C VAL A 11 -10.51 -6.60 -5.73
N GLU A 12 -10.81 -7.34 -6.80
CA GLU A 12 -11.99 -7.08 -7.64
C GLU A 12 -13.32 -7.27 -6.90
N LYS A 13 -13.33 -8.10 -5.85
CA LYS A 13 -14.54 -8.42 -5.07
C LYS A 13 -14.68 -7.55 -3.82
N ASP A 14 -13.69 -6.72 -3.51
CA ASP A 14 -13.66 -5.97 -2.27
C ASP A 14 -14.31 -4.59 -2.40
N ALA A 15 -15.49 -4.44 -1.79
CA ALA A 15 -16.20 -3.17 -1.74
C ALA A 15 -15.41 -2.06 -1.00
N LYS A 16 -14.54 -2.39 -0.05
CA LYS A 16 -13.73 -1.37 0.66
C LYS A 16 -12.70 -0.73 -0.25
N ILE A 17 -12.23 -1.43 -1.27
CA ILE A 17 -11.27 -0.88 -2.24
C ILE A 17 -11.92 0.19 -3.10
N VAL A 18 -13.23 0.14 -3.34
CA VAL A 18 -13.94 1.17 -4.11
C VAL A 18 -13.90 2.54 -3.39
N ALA A 19 -13.78 2.54 -2.07
CA ALA A 19 -13.79 3.75 -1.25
C ALA A 19 -12.40 4.35 -1.00
N ILE A 20 -11.32 3.77 -1.54
CA ILE A 20 -9.98 4.33 -1.35
C ILE A 20 -9.85 5.65 -2.13
N PRO A 21 -9.07 6.62 -1.62
CA PRO A 21 -8.77 7.83 -2.37
C PRO A 21 -8.05 7.49 -3.68
N GLU A 22 -8.26 8.33 -4.69
CA GLU A 22 -7.44 8.29 -5.90
C GLU A 22 -5.96 8.48 -5.53
N PHE A 23 -5.09 7.73 -6.19
CA PHE A 23 -3.66 7.80 -5.95
C PHE A 23 -2.88 7.65 -7.25
N ILE A 24 -1.70 8.28 -7.28
CA ILE A 24 -0.72 8.09 -8.34
C ILE A 24 0.61 7.64 -7.74
N ILE A 25 1.34 6.82 -8.52
CA ILE A 25 2.70 6.43 -8.16
C ILE A 25 3.64 7.53 -8.65
N ALA A 26 4.20 8.28 -7.71
CA ALA A 26 4.98 9.46 -7.98
C ALA A 26 6.46 9.25 -7.65
N GLY A 27 7.33 9.87 -8.44
CA GLY A 27 8.72 10.04 -8.07
C GLY A 27 8.94 11.21 -7.11
N THR A 28 10.21 11.51 -6.87
CA THR A 28 10.64 12.79 -6.28
C THR A 28 11.14 13.71 -7.39
N TYR A 29 11.31 15.00 -7.10
CA TYR A 29 11.88 15.97 -8.04
C TYR A 29 13.26 15.56 -8.58
N HIS A 30 14.03 14.78 -7.82
CA HIS A 30 15.34 14.27 -8.23
C HIS A 30 15.30 12.87 -8.86
N ASP A 31 14.14 12.19 -8.81
CA ASP A 31 13.98 10.81 -9.23
C ASP A 31 12.51 10.52 -9.55
N GLU A 32 12.11 10.83 -10.78
CA GLU A 32 10.73 10.68 -11.26
C GLU A 32 10.20 9.24 -11.19
N ASN A 33 11.10 8.26 -11.16
CA ASN A 33 10.76 6.85 -11.13
C ASN A 33 11.04 6.19 -9.77
N HIS A 34 11.27 6.97 -8.71
CA HIS A 34 11.66 6.45 -7.39
C HIS A 34 10.72 5.34 -6.89
N ALA A 35 9.43 5.66 -6.78
CA ALA A 35 8.44 4.74 -6.26
C ALA A 35 8.28 3.50 -7.16
N GLN A 36 8.29 3.67 -8.48
CA GLN A 36 8.21 2.57 -9.44
C GLN A 36 9.41 1.62 -9.33
N ARG A 37 10.63 2.15 -9.18
CA ARG A 37 11.83 1.33 -8.95
C ARG A 37 11.76 0.57 -7.64
N ARG A 38 11.30 1.20 -6.56
CA ARG A 38 11.08 0.52 -5.27
C ARG A 38 10.06 -0.61 -5.39
N MET A 39 8.97 -0.38 -6.13
CA MET A 39 7.97 -1.40 -6.41
C MET A 39 8.59 -2.61 -7.11
N GLN A 40 9.33 -2.38 -8.20
CA GLN A 40 9.98 -3.45 -8.96
C GLN A 40 11.01 -4.22 -8.10
N GLN A 41 11.91 -3.52 -7.42
CA GLN A 41 12.97 -4.14 -6.59
C GLN A 41 12.42 -4.97 -5.43
N ARG A 42 11.22 -4.65 -4.94
CA ARG A 42 10.60 -5.30 -3.77
C ARG A 42 9.41 -6.18 -4.13
N ALA A 43 9.19 -6.42 -5.43
CA ALA A 43 8.04 -7.17 -5.95
C ALA A 43 6.67 -6.66 -5.45
N ILE A 44 6.53 -5.36 -5.23
CA ILE A 44 5.29 -4.72 -4.81
C ILE A 44 4.49 -4.31 -6.04
N ASN A 45 3.20 -4.65 -6.08
CA ASN A 45 2.30 -4.28 -7.17
C ASN A 45 1.17 -3.35 -6.71
N VAL A 46 0.42 -2.81 -7.66
CA VAL A 46 -0.67 -1.84 -7.39
C VAL A 46 -1.78 -2.44 -6.53
N ASN A 47 -2.11 -3.72 -6.69
CA ASN A 47 -3.15 -4.36 -5.86
C ASN A 47 -2.72 -4.44 -4.38
N MET A 48 -1.43 -4.68 -4.12
CA MET A 48 -0.90 -4.64 -2.75
C MET A 48 -1.03 -3.23 -2.15
N ILE A 49 -0.78 -2.19 -2.97
CA ILE A 49 -0.95 -0.79 -2.56
C ILE A 49 -2.42 -0.51 -2.20
N ARG A 50 -3.36 -0.93 -3.05
CA ARG A 50 -4.81 -0.77 -2.79
C ARG A 50 -5.23 -1.40 -1.47
N VAL A 51 -4.77 -2.62 -1.19
CA VAL A 51 -5.06 -3.31 0.08
C VAL A 51 -4.48 -2.53 1.26
N ALA A 52 -3.24 -2.04 1.15
CA ALA A 52 -2.63 -1.24 2.21
C ALA A 52 -3.34 0.11 2.44
N LEU A 53 -3.84 0.79 1.40
CA LEU A 53 -4.64 2.00 1.57
C LEU A 53 -6.00 1.72 2.24
N ALA A 54 -6.64 0.59 1.91
CA ALA A 54 -7.95 0.23 2.45
C ALA A 54 -7.91 -0.34 3.89
N TYR A 55 -6.89 -1.13 4.22
CA TYR A 55 -6.83 -1.87 5.49
C TYR A 55 -5.65 -1.49 6.38
N GLY A 56 -4.63 -0.83 5.82
CA GLY A 56 -3.43 -0.48 6.57
C GLY A 56 -3.72 0.44 7.74
N LYS A 57 -2.98 0.26 8.82
CA LYS A 57 -3.00 1.20 9.94
C LYS A 57 -2.51 2.55 9.43
N TYR A 58 -3.44 3.51 9.39
CA TYR A 58 -3.13 4.89 9.05
C TYR A 58 -2.34 5.57 10.18
N GLN A 59 -1.28 6.28 9.81
CA GLN A 59 -0.56 7.18 10.71
C GLN A 59 -0.15 8.43 9.95
N PHE A 60 -0.19 9.56 10.65
CA PHE A 60 0.26 10.84 10.12
C PHE A 60 1.49 11.30 10.90
N HIS A 61 2.61 11.53 10.20
CA HIS A 61 3.85 11.98 10.82
C HIS A 61 4.71 12.74 9.81
N SER A 62 5.41 13.79 10.26
CA SER A 62 6.37 14.55 9.44
C SER A 62 5.84 14.95 8.06
N HIS A 63 4.62 15.52 8.03
CA HIS A 63 3.92 15.95 6.81
C HIS A 63 3.66 14.83 5.79
N ALA A 64 3.64 13.57 6.22
CA ALA A 64 3.30 12.44 5.38
C ALA A 64 2.20 11.57 6.00
N ARG A 65 1.30 11.13 5.14
CA ARG A 65 0.32 10.08 5.40
C ARG A 65 1.00 8.73 5.16
N THR A 66 0.86 7.83 6.10
CA THR A 66 1.46 6.50 6.02
C THR A 66 0.44 5.43 6.32
N TRP A 67 0.54 4.31 5.61
CA TRP A 67 -0.29 3.13 5.84
C TRP A 67 0.62 1.94 6.00
N THR A 68 0.44 1.18 7.07
CA THR A 68 1.21 -0.06 7.31
C THR A 68 0.26 -1.24 7.46
N LEU A 69 0.42 -2.27 6.63
CA LEU A 69 -0.30 -3.53 6.82
C LEU A 69 0.29 -4.29 8.00
N LEU A 70 -0.53 -4.45 9.04
CA LEU A 70 -0.23 -5.27 10.20
C LEU A 70 -1.11 -6.52 10.15
N ASP A 71 -0.68 -7.61 10.78
CA ASP A 71 -1.43 -8.88 10.79
C ASP A 71 -2.88 -8.67 11.25
N LYS A 72 -3.06 -7.89 12.33
CA LYS A 72 -4.39 -7.54 12.86
C LYS A 72 -5.30 -6.75 11.91
N CYS A 73 -4.73 -6.07 10.91
CA CYS A 73 -5.51 -5.33 9.91
C CYS A 73 -6.17 -6.27 8.88
N LEU A 74 -5.56 -7.43 8.65
CA LEU A 74 -5.98 -8.41 7.67
C LEU A 74 -6.69 -9.61 8.30
N LYS A 75 -6.53 -9.81 9.62
CA LYS A 75 -7.29 -10.80 10.38
C LYS A 75 -8.79 -10.63 10.19
N ASN A 76 -9.48 -11.75 9.92
CA ASN A 76 -10.91 -11.79 9.63
C ASN A 76 -11.35 -10.97 8.40
N THR A 77 -10.43 -10.73 7.46
CA THR A 77 -10.74 -10.16 6.14
C THR A 77 -10.58 -11.22 5.06
N ILE A 78 -10.97 -10.91 3.84
CA ILE A 78 -10.73 -11.78 2.68
C ILE A 78 -9.23 -11.97 2.36
N TYR A 79 -8.34 -11.22 3.01
CA TYR A 79 -6.89 -11.28 2.87
C TYR A 79 -6.18 -12.01 4.02
N ASP A 80 -6.92 -12.64 4.95
CA ASP A 80 -6.35 -13.34 6.11
C ASP A 80 -5.32 -14.41 5.71
N SER A 81 -5.62 -15.15 4.63
CA SER A 81 -4.70 -16.16 4.07
C SER A 81 -3.45 -15.58 3.40
N LEU A 82 -3.40 -14.27 3.19
CA LEU A 82 -2.28 -13.55 2.59
C LEU A 82 -1.52 -12.67 3.61
N ILE A 83 -1.76 -12.86 4.91
CA ILE A 83 -1.06 -12.10 5.95
C ILE A 83 0.45 -12.19 5.79
N ASP A 84 1.00 -13.39 5.62
CA ASP A 84 2.44 -13.61 5.50
C ASP A 84 3.05 -12.88 4.28
N ASP A 85 2.27 -12.77 3.20
CA ASP A 85 2.67 -12.12 1.95
C ASP A 85 2.54 -10.58 1.98
N LEU A 86 1.68 -10.05 2.84
CA LEU A 86 1.28 -8.64 2.86
C LEU A 86 1.71 -7.88 4.12
N ARG A 87 2.09 -8.58 5.18
CA ARG A 87 2.48 -7.95 6.43
C ARG A 87 3.74 -7.11 6.30
N GLY A 88 3.74 -5.99 7.00
CA GLY A 88 4.82 -5.01 6.95
C GLY A 88 4.79 -4.12 5.71
N LEU A 89 3.87 -4.30 4.75
CA LEU A 89 3.80 -3.39 3.60
C LEU A 89 3.49 -1.97 4.10
N ARG A 90 4.39 -1.04 3.80
CA ARG A 90 4.27 0.36 4.17
C ARG A 90 4.24 1.26 2.94
N ILE A 91 3.24 2.14 2.92
CA ILE A 91 3.05 3.21 1.93
C ILE A 91 3.35 4.55 2.60
N ILE A 92 4.04 5.44 1.88
CA ILE A 92 4.22 6.84 2.27
C ILE A 92 3.68 7.73 1.16
N ALA A 93 2.78 8.63 1.54
CA ALA A 93 2.26 9.71 0.69
C ALA A 93 2.41 11.07 1.40
N PRO A 94 3.35 11.93 0.97
CA PRO A 94 3.46 13.29 1.47
C PRO A 94 2.16 14.08 1.26
N ILE A 95 1.91 15.07 2.12
CA ILE A 95 0.84 16.04 1.87
C ILE A 95 1.24 16.91 0.67
N ASP A 96 0.35 16.97 -0.31
CA ASP A 96 0.39 17.97 -1.37
C ASP A 96 -0.63 19.08 -1.11
N LYS A 97 -0.34 20.30 -1.56
CA LYS A 97 -1.16 21.51 -1.34
C LYS A 97 -2.54 21.42 -1.98
N GLU A 98 -2.70 20.62 -3.04
CA GLU A 98 -3.97 20.51 -3.75
C GLU A 98 -4.93 19.46 -3.13
N GLU A 99 -4.45 18.57 -2.26
CA GLU A 99 -5.19 17.51 -1.53
C GLU A 99 -6.16 16.60 -2.32
N LYS A 100 -6.26 16.75 -3.65
CA LYS A 100 -7.22 16.03 -4.50
C LYS A 100 -6.86 14.54 -4.72
N CYS A 101 -5.57 14.19 -4.63
CA CYS A 101 -5.07 12.86 -4.94
C CYS A 101 -3.88 12.51 -4.03
N LEU A 102 -3.70 11.23 -3.70
CA LEU A 102 -2.51 10.77 -2.96
C LEU A 102 -1.32 10.55 -3.90
N PHE A 103 -0.22 11.22 -3.62
CA PHE A 103 1.05 11.00 -4.30
C PHE A 103 1.87 9.98 -3.53
N ILE A 104 1.89 8.72 -3.99
CA ILE A 104 2.68 7.67 -3.36
C ILE A 104 4.11 7.79 -3.83
N THR A 105 4.99 8.31 -2.97
CA THR A 105 6.40 8.56 -3.30
C THR A 105 7.33 7.42 -2.89
N THR A 106 6.89 6.57 -1.95
CA THR A 106 7.70 5.44 -1.48
C THR A 106 6.83 4.30 -0.99
N VAL A 107 7.26 3.08 -1.31
CA VAL A 107 6.71 1.83 -0.78
C VAL A 107 7.84 0.91 -0.33
N TYR A 108 7.65 0.21 0.78
CA TYR A 108 8.63 -0.76 1.29
C TYR A 108 8.02 -1.75 2.27
N TRP A 109 8.75 -2.83 2.52
CA TRP A 109 8.45 -3.79 3.58
C TRP A 109 9.14 -3.37 4.88
N ASP A 110 8.36 -3.10 5.92
CA ASP A 110 8.81 -2.80 7.28
C ASP A 110 8.63 -4.02 8.18
N PHE A 111 9.62 -4.90 8.15
CA PHE A 111 9.61 -6.15 8.92
C PHE A 111 9.75 -5.96 10.44
N LYS A 112 10.10 -4.75 10.92
CA LYS A 112 10.24 -4.48 12.35
C LYS A 112 8.89 -4.31 13.05
N LEU A 113 7.83 -4.03 12.28
CA LEU A 113 6.50 -3.73 12.78
C LEU A 113 5.49 -4.87 12.57
N ALA A 114 5.91 -5.95 11.92
CA ALA A 114 5.13 -7.17 11.73
C ALA A 114 5.14 -8.01 13.02
N ASN A 115 4.34 -7.58 14.02
CA ASN A 115 4.01 -8.34 15.22
C ASN A 115 2.49 -8.46 15.35
#